data_AF-A0A848VT11-F1
#
_entry.id   AF-A0A848VT11-F1
#
_cell.length_a   1.000
_cell.length_b   1.000
_cell.length_c   1.000
_cell.angle_alpha   90.00
_cell.angle_beta   90.00
_cell.angle_gamma   90.00
#
_symmetry.space_group_name_H-M   'P 1'
#
loop_
_entity.id
_entity.type
_entity.pdbx_description
1 polymer ?
#
loop_
_entity_poly.entity_id
_entity_poly.type
_entity_poly.pdbx_seq_one_letter_code
_entity_poly.pdbx_strand_id
1 'polypeptide(L)'
;APSLLLERYALGREPDFRNGRDSNGPIFPVGDVDPRLPVHEDIVGVITASGKPIAFQRSAAFVALTRGDEIAIENVRLELEAGGIKAVDADGSDLGSHQAFWFAWSQFHPQTELWMQ
;
A
#
# COMPACT_ATOMS: atom_id res chain seq x y z
N ALA A 1 -39.92 9.62 -14.59
CA ALA A 1 -38.71 10.03 -13.84
C ALA A 1 -38.62 9.15 -12.59
N PRO A 2 -37.59 8.30 -12.44
CA PRO A 2 -37.46 7.51 -11.23
C PRO A 2 -36.97 8.40 -10.07
N SER A 3 -37.61 8.23 -8.93
CA SER A 3 -37.35 8.95 -7.68
C SER A 3 -36.01 8.55 -7.08
N LEU A 4 -35.15 9.54 -6.83
CA LEU A 4 -33.95 9.40 -6.01
C LEU A 4 -34.37 9.16 -4.55
N LEU A 5 -34.54 7.89 -4.18
CA LEU A 5 -34.85 7.48 -2.81
C LEU A 5 -33.55 7.56 -1.98
N LEU A 6 -33.33 8.73 -1.36
CA LEU A 6 -32.45 8.99 -0.20
C LEU A 6 -31.28 8.00 0.03
N GLU A 7 -30.17 8.19 -0.69
CA GLU A 7 -28.89 7.52 -0.42
C GLU A 7 -28.33 7.84 0.99
N ARG A 8 -28.83 8.92 1.63
CA ARG A 8 -28.44 9.35 2.98
C ARG A 8 -28.88 8.42 4.13
N TYR A 9 -29.74 7.44 3.87
CA TYR A 9 -30.15 6.45 4.89
C TYR A 9 -29.47 5.08 4.74
N ALA A 10 -28.79 4.82 3.62
CA ALA A 10 -28.17 3.53 3.34
C ALA A 10 -26.67 3.48 3.73
N LEU A 11 -26.02 4.64 3.82
CA LEU A 11 -24.61 4.78 4.14
C LEU A 11 -24.53 5.37 5.55
N GLY A 12 -23.93 4.65 6.49
CA GLY A 12 -23.68 5.14 7.85
C GLY A 12 -23.03 6.52 7.86
N ARG A 13 -23.12 7.24 8.99
CA ARG A 13 -22.74 8.66 9.15
C ARG A 13 -21.31 9.05 8.75
N GLU A 14 -20.42 8.11 8.44
CA GLU A 14 -19.06 8.37 7.98
C GLU A 14 -18.82 7.67 6.62
N PRO A 15 -18.65 8.44 5.53
CA PRO A 15 -18.42 7.88 4.19
C PRO A 15 -16.97 7.43 3.96
N ASP A 16 -16.12 7.39 4.99
CA ASP A 16 -14.78 6.81 4.90
C ASP A 16 -14.87 5.27 4.94
N PHE A 17 -15.31 4.71 3.81
CA PHE A 17 -15.43 3.27 3.61
C PHE A 17 -14.09 2.54 3.68
N ARG A 18 -12.97 3.27 3.55
CA ARG A 18 -11.63 2.70 3.54
C ARG A 18 -11.08 2.51 4.96
N ASN A 19 -11.28 3.49 5.84
CA ASN A 19 -10.64 3.47 7.17
C ASN A 19 -11.61 3.22 8.34
N GLY A 20 -12.92 3.44 8.16
CA GLY A 20 -13.91 3.32 9.25
C GLY A 20 -14.58 1.95 9.36
N ARG A 21 -14.46 1.11 8.33
CA ARG A 21 -15.23 -0.15 8.21
C ARG A 21 -14.78 -1.22 9.21
N ASP A 22 -13.55 -1.15 9.69
CA ASP A 22 -12.90 -2.17 10.53
C ASP A 22 -12.32 -1.56 11.82
N SER A 23 -12.81 -0.39 12.25
CA SER A 23 -12.34 0.27 13.47
C SER A 23 -12.56 -0.56 14.74
N ASN A 24 -13.42 -1.59 14.69
CA ASN A 24 -13.62 -2.58 15.76
C ASN A 24 -12.98 -3.95 15.44
N GLY A 25 -12.03 -3.97 14.52
CA GLY A 25 -11.45 -5.17 13.95
C GLY A 25 -12.06 -5.56 12.59
N PRO A 26 -11.39 -6.44 11.86
CA PRO A 26 -11.77 -6.83 10.51
C PRO A 26 -13.10 -7.61 10.52
N ILE A 27 -14.01 -7.23 9.62
CA ILE A 27 -15.36 -7.85 9.49
C ILE A 27 -15.28 -9.32 9.05
N PHE A 28 -14.20 -9.70 8.40
CA PHE A 28 -13.85 -11.08 8.09
C PHE A 28 -12.54 -11.45 8.78
N PRO A 29 -12.38 -12.68 9.29
CA PRO A 29 -11.12 -13.10 9.87
C PRO A 29 -10.03 -13.03 8.80
N VAL A 30 -9.11 -12.08 8.97
CA VAL A 30 -7.78 -12.17 8.35
C VAL A 30 -7.05 -13.30 9.09
N GLY A 31 -6.43 -14.21 8.34
CA GLY A 31 -5.63 -15.31 8.91
C GLY A 31 -4.42 -14.80 9.69
N ASP A 32 -3.37 -15.61 9.83
CA ASP A 32 -2.13 -15.14 10.44
C ASP A 32 -1.64 -13.87 9.71
N VAL A 33 -1.54 -12.78 10.47
CA VAL A 33 -1.09 -11.49 9.99
C VAL A 33 0.37 -11.30 10.37
N ASP A 34 1.15 -10.73 9.45
CA ASP A 34 2.54 -10.43 9.72
C ASP A 34 2.64 -9.23 10.69
N PRO A 35 3.17 -9.42 11.91
CA PRO A 35 3.11 -8.42 12.96
C PRO A 35 4.09 -7.26 12.76
N ARG A 36 4.91 -7.26 11.70
CA ARG A 36 5.92 -6.23 11.46
C ARG A 36 5.32 -4.86 11.15
N LEU A 37 4.10 -4.79 10.63
CA LEU A 37 3.36 -3.56 10.37
C LEU A 37 1.88 -3.71 10.76
N PRO A 38 1.15 -2.61 11.05
CA PRO A 38 -0.29 -2.64 11.23
C PRO A 38 -0.99 -3.27 10.02
N VAL A 39 -2.06 -4.03 10.26
CA VAL A 39 -2.76 -4.78 9.20
C VAL A 39 -3.21 -3.89 8.03
N HIS A 40 -3.69 -2.68 8.31
CA HIS A 40 -4.16 -1.71 7.30
C HIS A 40 -3.08 -0.68 6.92
N GLU A 41 -1.81 -0.94 7.25
CA GLU A 41 -0.72 -0.09 6.78
C GLU A 41 -0.70 -0.11 5.25
N ASP A 42 -0.73 1.08 4.65
CA ASP A 42 -0.62 1.27 3.21
C ASP A 42 0.84 1.06 2.78
N ILE A 43 1.08 0.07 1.92
CA ILE A 43 2.40 -0.22 1.37
C ILE A 43 2.44 -0.05 -0.14
N VAL A 44 3.65 0.17 -0.66
CA VAL A 44 4.02 -0.04 -2.05
C VAL A 44 4.85 -1.31 -2.10
N GLY A 45 4.31 -2.37 -2.71
CA GLY A 45 4.98 -3.66 -2.88
C GLY A 45 5.59 -3.81 -4.27
N VAL A 46 6.83 -4.28 -4.33
CA VAL A 46 7.59 -4.49 -5.57
C VAL A 46 8.22 -5.88 -5.53
N ILE A 47 8.24 -6.57 -6.66
CA ILE A 47 9.03 -7.79 -6.83
C ILE A 47 10.27 -7.42 -7.63
N THR A 48 11.46 -7.61 -7.05
CA THR A 48 12.72 -7.30 -7.74
C THR A 48 12.95 -8.26 -8.91
N ALA A 49 13.92 -7.95 -9.77
CA ALA A 49 14.31 -8.85 -10.87
C ALA A 49 14.80 -10.22 -10.37
N SER A 50 15.27 -10.31 -9.12
CA SER A 50 15.68 -11.56 -8.46
C SER A 50 14.49 -12.36 -7.88
N GLY A 51 13.25 -11.85 -8.01
CA GLY A 51 12.04 -12.47 -7.49
C GLY A 51 11.80 -12.18 -6.00
N LYS A 52 12.59 -11.30 -5.39
CA LYS A 52 12.48 -10.95 -3.98
C LYS A 52 11.40 -9.88 -3.78
N PRO A 53 10.42 -10.09 -2.89
CA PRO A 53 9.48 -9.04 -2.56
C PRO A 53 10.09 -8.01 -1.61
N ILE A 54 9.86 -6.75 -1.92
CA ILE A 54 10.19 -5.60 -1.08
C ILE A 54 8.90 -4.79 -0.87
N ALA A 55 8.69 -4.28 0.34
CA ALA A 55 7.60 -3.35 0.61
C ALA A 55 8.10 -2.08 1.32
N PHE A 56 7.49 -0.97 0.92
CA PHE A 56 7.75 0.35 1.45
C PHE A 56 6.47 0.88 2.08
N GLN A 57 6.53 1.39 3.31
CA GLN A 57 5.39 2.14 3.86
C GLN A 57 5.14 3.36 2.98
N ARG A 58 3.95 3.44 2.38
CA ARG A 58 3.63 4.43 1.34
C ARG A 58 3.80 5.85 1.86
N SER A 59 3.36 6.10 3.08
CA SER A 59 3.46 7.41 3.75
C SER A 59 4.92 7.83 3.97
N ALA A 60 5.74 6.94 4.52
CA ALA A 60 7.16 7.19 4.77
C ALA A 60 7.93 7.44 3.47
N ALA A 61 7.73 6.56 2.47
CA ALA A 61 8.36 6.70 1.16
C ALA A 61 7.95 8.01 0.47
N PHE A 62 6.66 8.37 0.53
CA PHE A 62 6.17 9.63 -0.03
C PHE A 62 6.85 10.85 0.61
N VAL A 63 6.98 10.86 1.94
CA VAL A 63 7.65 11.95 2.67
C VAL A 63 9.12 12.06 2.29
N ALA A 64 9.84 10.93 2.27
CA ALA A 64 11.25 10.90 1.87
C ALA A 64 11.46 11.43 0.45
N LEU A 65 10.70 10.92 -0.53
CA LEU A 65 10.80 11.39 -1.92
C LEU A 65 10.44 12.87 -2.07
N THR A 66 9.46 13.36 -1.30
CA THR A 66 9.07 14.78 -1.31
C THR A 66 10.17 15.68 -0.74
N ARG A 67 11.01 15.18 0.17
CA ARG A 67 12.20 15.89 0.66
C ARG A 67 13.38 15.85 -0.32
N GLY A 68 13.28 15.07 -1.39
CA GLY A 68 14.36 14.81 -2.34
C GLY A 68 15.32 13.70 -1.89
N ASP A 69 14.93 12.90 -0.88
CA ASP A 69 15.69 11.73 -0.48
C ASP A 69 15.59 10.65 -1.58
N GLU A 70 16.69 9.94 -1.84
CA GLU A 70 16.67 8.79 -2.75
C GLU A 70 16.26 7.52 -2.00
N ILE A 71 15.34 6.76 -2.58
CA ILE A 71 14.95 5.44 -2.07
C ILE A 71 15.32 4.40 -3.13
N ALA A 72 16.36 3.63 -2.85
CA ALA A 72 16.81 2.54 -3.72
C ALA A 72 17.17 1.29 -2.90
N ILE A 73 16.67 0.13 -3.31
CA ILE A 73 17.07 -1.19 -2.79
C ILE A 73 17.25 -2.16 -3.96
N GLU A 74 18.38 -2.86 -3.99
CA GLU A 74 18.78 -3.71 -5.12
C GLU A 74 18.72 -2.94 -6.45
N ASN A 75 17.89 -3.37 -7.39
CA ASN A 75 17.68 -2.73 -8.68
C ASN A 75 16.43 -1.83 -8.71
N VAL A 76 15.73 -1.68 -7.58
CA VAL A 76 14.49 -0.91 -7.48
C VAL A 76 14.79 0.49 -6.97
N ARG A 77 14.33 1.52 -7.68
CA ARG A 77 14.22 2.89 -7.20
C ARG A 77 12.77 3.33 -7.15
N LEU A 78 12.40 4.12 -6.14
CA LEU A 78 11.08 4.75 -6.09
C LEU A 78 11.12 6.18 -6.62
N GLU A 79 10.06 6.55 -7.33
CA GLU A 79 9.87 7.89 -7.89
C GLU A 79 8.44 8.39 -7.64
N LEU A 80 8.27 9.71 -7.55
CA LEU A 80 6.95 10.32 -7.52
C LEU A 80 6.43 10.44 -8.96
N GLU A 81 5.24 9.88 -9.22
CA GLU A 81 4.57 9.98 -10.52
C GLU A 81 3.10 10.34 -10.32
N ALA A 82 2.66 11.47 -10.90
CA ALA A 82 1.27 11.93 -10.87
C ALA A 82 0.60 11.95 -9.46
N GLY A 83 1.38 12.20 -8.40
CA GLY A 83 0.90 12.20 -7.01
C GLY A 83 0.89 10.83 -6.32
N GLY A 84 1.30 9.77 -7.03
CA GLY A 84 1.57 8.44 -6.50
C GLY A 84 3.07 8.14 -6.40
N ILE A 85 3.37 6.87 -6.12
CA ILE A 85 4.73 6.34 -6.09
C ILE A 85 4.83 5.24 -7.15
N LYS A 86 5.91 5.28 -7.92
CA LYS A 86 6.25 4.29 -8.94
C LYS A 86 7.56 3.61 -8.58
N ALA A 87 7.70 2.34 -8.95
CA ALA A 87 8.94 1.60 -8.87
C ALA A 87 9.57 1.48 -10.27
N VAL A 88 10.84 1.86 -10.38
CA VAL A 88 11.61 1.80 -11.63
C VAL A 88 12.90 1.00 -11.44
N ASP A 89 13.40 0.42 -12.52
CA ASP A 89 14.69 -0.26 -12.58
C ASP A 89 15.84 0.77 -12.74
N ALA A 90 17.09 0.29 -12.69
CA ALA A 90 18.29 1.11 -12.83
C ALA A 90 18.37 1.88 -14.16
N ASP A 91 17.71 1.40 -15.22
CA ASP A 91 17.62 2.06 -16.52
C ASP A 91 16.39 2.98 -16.65
N GLY A 92 15.58 3.10 -15.60
CA GLY A 92 14.34 3.88 -15.56
C GLY A 92 13.12 3.15 -16.10
N SER A 93 13.23 1.88 -16.47
CA SER A 93 12.10 1.06 -16.90
C SER A 93 11.12 0.84 -15.75
N ASP A 94 9.83 0.86 -16.05
CA ASP A 94 8.79 0.58 -15.05
C ASP A 94 8.82 -0.89 -14.62
N LEU A 95 9.00 -1.14 -13.32
CA LEU A 95 8.98 -2.49 -12.74
C LEU A 95 7.55 -2.95 -12.39
N GLY A 96 6.61 -2.01 -12.37
CA GLY A 96 5.29 -2.20 -11.76
C GLY A 96 5.37 -2.18 -10.24
N SER A 97 4.32 -1.68 -9.61
CA SER A 97 4.18 -1.72 -8.14
C SER A 97 2.74 -2.01 -7.75
N HIS A 98 2.57 -2.59 -6.57
CA HIS A 98 1.25 -2.89 -5.99
C HIS A 98 1.02 -2.00 -4.78
N GLN A 99 0.05 -1.11 -4.87
CA GLN A 99 -0.45 -0.42 -3.69
C GLN A 99 -1.50 -1.29 -3.00
N ALA A 100 -1.22 -1.73 -1.78
CA ALA A 100 -2.07 -2.65 -1.03
C ALA A 100 -2.00 -2.36 0.48
N PHE A 101 -2.96 -2.92 1.23
CA PHE A 101 -2.82 -3.04 2.67
C PHE A 101 -1.83 -4.15 3.01
N TRP A 102 -1.06 -3.94 4.09
CA TRP A 102 -0.02 -4.86 4.53
C TRP A 102 -0.52 -6.29 4.72
N PHE A 103 -1.68 -6.48 5.37
CA PHE A 103 -2.21 -7.84 5.60
C PHE A 103 -2.41 -8.62 4.30
N ALA A 104 -2.82 -7.95 3.22
CA ALA A 104 -3.09 -8.58 1.95
C ALA A 104 -1.77 -8.94 1.25
N TRP A 105 -0.82 -8.01 1.24
CA TRP A 105 0.49 -8.23 0.63
C TRP A 105 1.30 -9.33 1.33
N SER A 106 1.41 -9.26 2.67
CA SER A 106 2.25 -10.17 3.45
C SER A 106 1.79 -11.62 3.38
N GLN A 107 0.50 -11.87 3.11
CA GLN A 107 -0.04 -13.22 2.92
C GLN A 107 0.50 -13.91 1.66
N PHE A 108 0.69 -13.16 0.57
CA PHE A 108 1.26 -13.70 -0.67
C PHE A 108 2.80 -13.59 -0.71
N HIS A 109 3.38 -12.70 0.10
CA HIS A 109 4.80 -12.41 0.13
C HIS A 109 5.37 -12.41 1.56
N PRO A 110 5.35 -13.54 2.29
CA PRO A 110 5.76 -13.57 3.70
C PRO A 110 7.26 -13.24 3.90
N GLN A 111 8.09 -13.58 2.92
CA GLN A 111 9.52 -13.23 2.89
C GLN A 111 9.83 -11.77 2.50
N THR A 112 8.82 -10.88 2.50
CA THR A 112 9.01 -9.47 2.13
C THR A 112 10.10 -8.82 2.96
N GLU A 113 11.03 -8.15 2.31
CA GLU A 113 11.93 -7.20 2.96
C GLU A 113 11.21 -5.87 3.14
N LEU A 114 11.20 -5.35 4.36
CA LEU A 114 10.65 -4.03 4.63
C LEU A 114 11.75 -2.99 4.51
N TRP A 115 11.50 -1.97 3.71
CA TRP A 115 12.32 -0.76 3.76
C TRP A 115 12.03 -0.02 5.06
N MET A 116 13.05 0.06 5.92
CA MET A 116 12.99 0.78 7.19
C MET A 116 13.65 2.15 7.03
N GLN A 117 12.95 3.20 7.45
CA GLN A 117 13.47 4.57 7.53
C GLN A 117 13.85 4.93 8.97
#